data_AF-A0A317XCG7-F1
#
_entry.id   AF-A0A317XCG7-F1
#
_cell.length_a   1.000
_cell.length_b   1.000
_cell.length_c   1.000
_cell.angle_alpha   90.00
_cell.angle_beta   90.00
_cell.angle_gamma   90.00
#
_symmetry.space_group_name_H-M   'P 1'
#
loop_
_entity.id
_entity.type
_entity.pdbx_description
1 polymer ?
#
loop_
_entity_poly.entity_id
_entity_poly.type
_entity_poly.pdbx_seq_one_letter_code
_entity_poly.pdbx_strand_id
1 'polypeptide(L)'
;MLVSTNLRWDSPRQSRAILAEPPTRYGLDDSDKPAIKSETQVAVSLLGTAIDDIGHVGNQLPSFRLKDAVGVEQNSADLLGQDALLITFFRGEWCPFCNIAVAGLQKYHTVLKSKGGNLVAITPELPNNTWTMTQKHELEFPVLTDHDNEFARQLGIERNGDDSVEVPIPATLLVDKDGIVRNLFLEPDYYKRVGSMVVLGWVEAL
;
A
#
# COMPACT_ATOMS: atom_id res chain seq x y z
N MET A 1 -12.76 -30.30 63.86
CA MET A 1 -11.98 -29.74 62.74
C MET A 1 -12.70 -30.09 61.45
N LEU A 2 -13.21 -29.06 60.78
CA LEU A 2 -13.42 -28.87 59.32
C LEU A 2 -14.21 -29.92 58.49
N VAL A 3 -15.45 -29.51 58.13
CA VAL A 3 -16.16 -29.49 56.81
C VAL A 3 -16.19 -30.78 55.96
N SER A 4 -17.35 -31.47 55.81
CA SER A 4 -18.37 -31.36 54.71
C SER A 4 -17.77 -31.34 53.28
N THR A 5 -18.25 -32.04 52.24
CA THR A 5 -19.49 -32.77 51.95
C THR A 5 -19.28 -33.60 50.68
N ASN A 6 -19.92 -34.77 50.59
CA ASN A 6 -20.13 -35.49 49.33
C ASN A 6 -21.00 -34.66 48.38
N LEU A 7 -20.62 -34.54 47.10
CA LEU A 7 -21.59 -34.35 46.02
C LEU A 7 -21.10 -34.99 44.72
N ARG A 8 -21.86 -36.01 44.31
CA ARG A 8 -21.86 -36.63 42.99
C ARG A 8 -22.24 -35.58 41.95
N TRP A 9 -21.44 -35.49 40.89
CA TRP A 9 -21.80 -34.76 39.68
C TRP A 9 -22.67 -35.66 38.80
N ASP A 10 -23.97 -35.39 38.78
CA ASP A 10 -24.90 -35.87 37.78
C ASP A 10 -25.25 -34.70 36.85
N SER A 11 -25.14 -34.93 35.55
CA SER A 11 -25.21 -33.90 34.52
C SER A 11 -26.64 -33.39 34.28
N PRO A 12 -26.86 -32.09 34.03
CA PRO A 12 -28.01 -31.61 33.30
C PRO A 12 -27.60 -31.04 31.93
N ARG A 13 -28.04 -31.75 30.89
CA ARG A 13 -28.48 -31.31 29.55
C ARG A 13 -28.01 -29.91 29.11
N GLN A 14 -27.12 -29.93 28.12
CA GLN A 14 -26.73 -28.80 27.29
C GLN A 14 -27.97 -28.14 26.64
N SER A 15 -28.26 -26.91 27.04
CA SER A 15 -29.11 -26.00 26.27
C SER A 15 -28.24 -25.32 25.20
N ARG A 16 -28.58 -25.59 23.93
CA ARG A 16 -27.98 -24.99 22.72
C ARG A 16 -28.12 -23.46 22.76
N ALA A 17 -27.05 -22.76 23.11
CA ALA A 17 -26.84 -21.41 22.61
C ALA A 17 -26.10 -21.54 21.28
N ILE A 18 -26.83 -21.31 20.18
CA ILE A 18 -26.25 -21.19 18.84
C ILE A 18 -25.44 -19.89 18.86
N LEU A 19 -24.14 -20.01 19.10
CA LEU A 19 -23.19 -18.96 18.73
C LEU A 19 -23.19 -18.93 17.20
N ALA A 20 -23.86 -17.94 16.63
CA ALA A 20 -23.73 -17.66 15.22
C ALA A 20 -22.27 -17.26 14.96
N GLU A 21 -21.55 -18.10 14.21
CA GLU A 21 -20.24 -17.74 13.68
C GLU A 21 -20.39 -16.47 12.80
N PRO A 22 -19.46 -15.51 12.87
CA PRO A 22 -19.47 -14.38 11.95
C PRO A 22 -19.33 -14.91 10.52
N PRO A 23 -20.10 -14.40 9.54
CA PRO A 23 -20.05 -14.91 8.19
C PRO A 23 -18.65 -14.68 7.60
N THR A 24 -18.03 -15.78 7.18
CA THR A 24 -16.85 -15.79 6.29
C THR A 24 -17.21 -15.12 4.97
N ARG A 25 -17.06 -13.80 4.90
CA ARG A 25 -17.33 -13.03 3.69
C ARG A 25 -16.06 -12.60 2.98
N TYR A 26 -15.15 -13.56 2.80
CA TYR A 26 -14.15 -13.53 1.74
C TYR A 26 -13.92 -14.98 1.32
N GLY A 27 -14.81 -15.48 0.47
CA GLY A 27 -14.57 -16.72 -0.27
C GLY A 27 -13.48 -16.44 -1.29
N LEU A 28 -12.24 -16.75 -0.95
CA LEU A 28 -11.24 -17.15 -1.93
C LEU A 28 -11.17 -18.67 -1.82
N ASP A 29 -11.90 -19.33 -2.72
CA ASP A 29 -11.77 -20.76 -2.95
C ASP A 29 -10.34 -21.04 -3.46
N ASP A 30 -9.66 -22.02 -2.88
CA ASP A 30 -8.33 -22.48 -3.30
C ASP A 30 -8.31 -23.00 -4.76
N SER A 31 -9.46 -23.16 -5.39
CA SER A 31 -9.61 -23.49 -6.81
C SER A 31 -9.49 -22.30 -7.78
N ASP A 32 -9.48 -21.05 -7.27
CA ASP A 32 -9.31 -19.81 -8.05
C ASP A 32 -7.85 -19.30 -8.08
N LYS A 33 -6.86 -20.19 -8.02
CA LYS A 33 -5.49 -19.82 -8.39
C LYS A 33 -5.45 -19.58 -9.91
N PRO A 34 -5.28 -18.34 -10.41
CA PRO A 34 -4.99 -18.18 -11.82
C PRO A 34 -3.67 -18.89 -12.08
N ALA A 35 -3.71 -19.85 -13.01
CA ALA A 35 -2.49 -20.40 -13.59
C ALA A 35 -1.60 -19.22 -13.97
N ILE A 36 -0.34 -19.23 -13.51
CA ILE A 36 0.68 -18.28 -13.98
C ILE A 36 0.89 -18.58 -15.46
N LYS A 37 0.03 -18.00 -16.28
CA LYS A 37 0.25 -17.80 -17.70
C LYS A 37 1.12 -16.56 -17.78
N SER A 38 2.13 -16.64 -18.63
CA SER A 38 3.12 -15.62 -18.91
C SER A 38 2.50 -14.25 -19.20
N GLU A 39 2.22 -13.46 -18.16
CA GLU A 39 1.85 -12.06 -18.27
C GLU A 39 3.11 -11.21 -18.11
N THR A 40 4.04 -11.38 -19.05
CA THR A 40 4.93 -10.30 -19.44
C THR A 40 4.09 -9.30 -20.24
N GLN A 41 3.19 -8.60 -19.55
CA GLN A 41 2.35 -7.58 -20.14
C GLN A 41 2.66 -6.28 -19.42
N VAL A 42 3.42 -5.45 -20.13
CA VAL A 42 3.61 -4.03 -19.86
C VAL A 42 2.24 -3.43 -19.53
N ALA A 43 1.98 -3.14 -18.26
CA ALA A 43 0.79 -2.40 -17.84
C ALA A 43 1.02 -0.92 -18.19
N VAL A 44 0.91 -0.61 -19.47
CA VAL A 44 0.58 0.74 -19.95
C VAL A 44 -0.86 0.65 -20.40
N SER A 45 -1.80 0.74 -19.46
CA SER A 45 -3.21 0.90 -19.79
C SER A 45 -3.44 2.37 -20.12
N LEU A 46 -3.25 2.70 -21.40
CA LEU A 46 -3.75 3.91 -22.03
C LEU A 46 -5.29 3.95 -21.86
N LEU A 47 -5.78 4.72 -20.89
CA LEU A 47 -7.09 5.34 -20.99
C LEU A 47 -6.88 6.72 -21.59
N GLY A 48 -7.24 6.82 -22.87
CA GLY A 48 -6.97 7.98 -23.70
C GLY A 48 -7.68 9.24 -23.22
N THR A 49 -6.89 10.21 -22.81
CA THR A 49 -6.94 11.62 -23.23
C THR A 49 -5.50 12.12 -23.15
N ALA A 50 -5.09 12.98 -24.08
CA ALA A 50 -3.76 13.60 -24.04
C ALA A 50 -3.54 14.25 -22.66
N ILE A 51 -2.59 13.75 -21.89
CA ILE A 51 -2.13 14.39 -20.66
C ILE A 51 -0.62 14.55 -20.81
N ASP A 52 -0.20 15.79 -21.05
CA ASP A 52 1.20 16.22 -21.10
C ASP A 52 1.84 16.25 -19.68
N ASP A 53 1.59 15.24 -18.83
CA ASP A 53 1.99 15.25 -17.42
C ASP A 53 3.27 14.46 -17.12
N ILE A 54 4.02 14.95 -16.14
CA ILE A 54 5.36 14.47 -15.76
C ILE A 54 5.31 13.08 -15.11
N GLY A 55 4.15 12.62 -14.61
CA GLY A 55 3.96 11.34 -13.93
C GLY A 55 3.88 10.07 -14.79
N HIS A 56 4.20 10.11 -16.09
CA HIS A 56 4.07 8.97 -17.01
C HIS A 56 5.34 8.10 -17.11
N VAL A 57 5.16 6.86 -17.56
CA VAL A 57 6.26 5.96 -17.90
C VAL A 57 7.17 6.60 -18.96
N GLY A 58 8.48 6.57 -18.71
CA GLY A 58 9.52 7.16 -19.54
C GLY A 58 9.95 8.56 -19.12
N ASN A 59 9.19 9.23 -18.24
CA ASN A 59 9.53 10.57 -17.76
C ASN A 59 10.47 10.53 -16.55
N GLN A 60 11.18 11.63 -16.34
CA GLN A 60 11.94 11.88 -15.13
C GLN A 60 10.99 12.09 -13.95
N LEU A 61 11.24 11.44 -12.82
CA LEU A 61 10.55 11.72 -11.57
C LEU A 61 10.82 13.17 -11.12
N PRO A 62 9.79 14.00 -10.87
CA PRO A 62 9.97 15.31 -10.25
C PRO A 62 10.65 15.18 -8.88
N SER A 63 11.59 16.06 -8.59
CA SER A 63 12.22 16.08 -7.27
C SER A 63 11.23 16.51 -6.19
N PHE A 64 11.25 15.84 -5.04
CA PHE A 64 10.45 16.22 -3.87
C PHE A 64 11.29 16.27 -2.60
N ARG A 65 10.78 17.00 -1.61
CA ARG A 65 11.24 17.03 -0.21
C ARG A 65 10.01 16.93 0.68
N LEU A 66 9.82 15.80 1.35
CA LEU A 66 8.65 15.54 2.18
C LEU A 66 9.12 15.08 3.57
N LYS A 67 8.29 15.32 4.58
CA LYS A 67 8.60 14.90 5.95
C LYS A 67 8.07 13.49 6.19
N ASP A 68 8.85 12.69 6.90
CA ASP A 68 8.38 11.41 7.43
C ASP A 68 7.54 11.58 8.71
N ALA A 69 7.10 10.45 9.26
CA ALA A 69 6.29 10.37 10.47
C ALA A 69 6.94 10.98 11.73
N VAL A 70 8.26 11.16 11.78
CA VAL A 70 8.97 11.82 12.90
C VAL A 70 9.39 13.25 12.57
N GLY A 71 9.00 13.76 11.39
CA GLY A 71 9.30 15.11 10.95
C GLY A 71 10.68 15.28 10.31
N VAL A 72 11.40 14.18 10.06
CA VAL A 72 12.67 14.21 9.33
C VAL A 72 12.37 14.36 7.84
N GLU A 73 13.06 15.30 7.20
CA GLU A 73 12.92 15.52 5.77
C GLU A 73 13.60 14.40 4.98
N GLN A 74 12.90 13.88 3.99
CA GLN A 74 13.35 12.91 3.02
C GLN A 74 13.25 13.53 1.63
N ASN A 75 14.25 13.32 0.77
CA ASN A 75 14.22 13.81 -0.60
C ASN A 75 14.36 12.67 -1.61
N SER A 76 13.83 12.90 -2.81
CA SER A 76 13.79 11.89 -3.87
C SER A 76 15.16 11.37 -4.29
N ALA A 77 16.21 12.21 -4.22
CA ALA A 77 17.56 11.83 -4.63
C ALA A 77 18.21 10.87 -3.64
N ASP A 78 18.06 11.12 -2.32
CA ASP A 78 18.57 10.23 -1.28
C ASP A 78 17.80 8.92 -1.21
N LEU A 79 16.48 8.97 -1.44
CA LEU A 79 15.63 7.77 -1.50
C LEU A 79 15.95 6.89 -2.71
N LEU A 80 16.32 7.49 -3.84
CA LEU A 80 16.75 6.75 -5.03
C LEU A 80 18.17 6.19 -4.84
N GLY A 81 19.13 7.02 -4.45
CA GLY A 81 20.51 6.60 -4.22
C GLY A 81 21.13 5.92 -5.45
N GLN A 82 21.59 4.68 -5.29
CA GLN A 82 22.07 3.81 -6.38
C GLN A 82 21.07 2.73 -6.78
N ASP A 83 19.90 2.72 -6.12
CA ASP A 83 18.87 1.72 -6.23
C ASP A 83 17.67 2.27 -7.03
N ALA A 84 16.68 1.44 -7.29
CA ALA A 84 15.38 1.86 -7.78
C ALA A 84 14.51 2.37 -6.62
N LEU A 85 13.56 3.25 -6.93
CA LEU A 85 12.61 3.81 -5.97
C LEU A 85 11.19 3.36 -6.33
N LEU A 86 10.56 2.65 -5.41
CA LEU A 86 9.17 2.24 -5.43
C LEU A 86 8.36 3.19 -4.55
N ILE A 87 7.46 3.96 -5.16
CA ILE A 87 6.62 4.95 -4.49
C ILE A 87 5.18 4.45 -4.50
N THR A 88 4.53 4.37 -3.33
CA THR A 88 3.09 4.07 -3.24
C THR A 88 2.31 5.22 -2.61
N PHE A 89 1.36 5.77 -3.36
CA PHE A 89 0.41 6.77 -2.86
C PHE A 89 -0.81 6.09 -2.22
N PHE A 90 -1.19 6.59 -1.06
CA PHE A 90 -2.40 6.15 -0.38
C PHE A 90 -3.13 7.32 0.26
N ARG A 91 -4.43 7.13 0.50
CA ARG A 91 -5.33 8.21 0.94
C ARG A 91 -5.18 8.55 2.41
N GLY A 92 -4.86 7.55 3.22
CA GLY A 92 -4.67 7.69 4.66
C GLY A 92 -4.95 6.41 5.45
N GLU A 93 -4.66 6.44 6.74
CA GLU A 93 -4.83 5.35 7.71
C GLU A 93 -6.29 4.93 7.87
N TRP A 94 -7.23 5.86 7.66
CA TRP A 94 -8.67 5.56 7.72
C TRP A 94 -9.17 4.71 6.54
N CYS A 95 -8.35 4.51 5.49
CA CYS A 95 -8.72 3.75 4.30
C CYS A 95 -8.33 2.26 4.44
N PRO A 96 -9.28 1.33 4.66
CA PRO A 96 -8.94 -0.07 4.93
C PRO A 96 -8.23 -0.76 3.75
N PHE A 97 -8.59 -0.42 2.51
CA PHE A 97 -7.95 -0.98 1.31
C PHE A 97 -6.51 -0.49 1.15
N CYS A 98 -6.26 0.77 1.52
CA CYS A 98 -4.92 1.33 1.57
C CYS A 98 -4.06 0.57 2.58
N ASN A 99 -4.59 0.31 3.78
CA ASN A 99 -3.87 -0.38 4.83
C ASN A 99 -3.51 -1.82 4.46
N ILE A 100 -4.42 -2.53 3.78
CA ILE A 100 -4.13 -3.88 3.27
C ILE A 100 -3.00 -3.85 2.24
N ALA A 101 -3.01 -2.89 1.32
CA ALA A 101 -1.98 -2.78 0.29
C ALA A 101 -0.60 -2.44 0.89
N VAL A 102 -0.55 -1.45 1.79
CA VAL A 102 0.69 -1.04 2.47
C VAL A 102 1.23 -2.18 3.36
N ALA A 103 0.37 -2.88 4.10
CA ALA A 103 0.76 -4.06 4.86
C ALA A 103 1.23 -5.22 3.97
N GLY A 104 0.64 -5.36 2.77
CA GLY A 104 1.11 -6.29 1.75
C GLY A 104 2.55 -6.00 1.33
N LEU A 105 2.86 -4.73 1.05
CA LEU A 105 4.23 -4.30 0.72
C LEU A 105 5.21 -4.49 1.88
N GLN A 106 4.79 -4.26 3.13
CA GLN A 106 5.61 -4.55 4.31
C GLN A 106 6.07 -6.02 4.37
N LYS A 107 5.24 -6.99 3.95
CA LYS A 107 5.64 -8.41 3.93
C LYS A 107 6.80 -8.70 2.97
N TYR A 108 6.97 -7.87 1.93
CA TYR A 108 8.00 -8.06 0.90
C TYR A 108 9.10 -6.99 0.93
N HIS A 109 9.06 -6.03 1.87
CA HIS A 109 9.96 -4.88 1.86
C HIS A 109 11.44 -5.29 1.92
N THR A 110 11.79 -6.32 2.70
CA THR A 110 13.18 -6.82 2.78
C THR A 110 13.63 -7.44 1.46
N VAL A 111 12.72 -8.14 0.78
CA VAL A 111 13.00 -8.76 -0.52
C VAL A 111 13.16 -7.66 -1.58
N LEU A 112 12.25 -6.69 -1.63
CA LEU A 112 12.36 -5.50 -2.50
C LEU A 112 13.72 -4.81 -2.31
N LYS A 113 14.09 -4.53 -1.05
CA LYS A 113 15.38 -3.92 -0.71
C LYS A 113 16.57 -4.78 -1.14
N SER A 114 16.50 -6.10 -0.97
CA SER A 114 17.57 -7.01 -1.40
C SER A 114 17.76 -7.08 -2.91
N LYS A 115 16.74 -6.65 -3.67
CA LYS A 115 16.75 -6.56 -5.13
C LYS A 115 17.11 -5.16 -5.64
N GLY A 116 17.53 -4.26 -4.77
CA GLY A 116 17.85 -2.88 -5.14
C GLY A 116 16.61 -2.01 -5.34
N GLY A 117 15.52 -2.28 -4.62
CA GLY A 117 14.31 -1.45 -4.60
C GLY A 117 14.08 -0.82 -3.23
N ASN A 118 14.23 0.49 -3.13
CA ASN A 118 13.82 1.27 -1.96
C ASN A 118 12.31 1.54 -2.02
N LEU A 119 11.59 1.24 -0.95
CA LEU A 119 10.15 1.46 -0.85
C LEU A 119 9.86 2.72 -0.02
N VAL A 120 8.90 3.52 -0.47
CA VAL A 120 8.34 4.65 0.28
C VAL A 120 6.83 4.75 0.05
N ALA A 121 6.09 5.09 1.11
CA ALA A 121 4.66 5.39 1.02
C ALA A 121 4.42 6.90 1.21
N ILE A 122 3.47 7.48 0.47
CA ILE A 122 3.14 8.90 0.52
C ILE A 122 1.64 9.09 0.71
N THR A 123 1.25 10.00 1.60
CA THR A 123 -0.15 10.33 1.92
C THR A 123 -0.32 11.83 2.18
N PRO A 124 -1.49 12.42 1.91
CA PRO A 124 -1.80 13.80 2.32
C PRO A 124 -2.03 13.95 3.83
N GLU A 125 -2.05 12.85 4.58
CA GLU A 125 -2.23 12.91 6.02
C GLU A 125 -1.04 13.51 6.76
N LEU A 126 -1.36 14.20 7.86
CA LEU A 126 -0.38 14.79 8.76
C LEU A 126 0.51 13.74 9.47
N PRO A 127 1.69 14.14 9.98
CA PRO A 127 2.66 13.21 10.56
C PRO A 127 2.15 12.37 11.75
N ASN A 128 1.16 12.87 12.50
CA ASN A 128 0.53 12.11 13.58
C ASN A 128 -0.19 10.84 13.08
N ASN A 129 -0.83 10.92 11.91
CA ASN A 129 -1.53 9.81 11.31
C ASN A 129 -0.55 8.87 10.61
N THR A 130 0.49 9.40 9.95
CA THR A 130 1.55 8.57 9.36
C THR A 130 2.34 7.83 10.42
N TRP A 131 2.58 8.43 11.59
CA TRP A 131 3.16 7.74 12.76
C TRP A 131 2.28 6.60 13.25
N THR A 132 0.97 6.84 13.36
CA THR A 132 0.00 5.80 13.74
C THR A 132 0.02 4.64 12.75
N MET A 133 0.07 4.93 11.45
CA MET A 133 0.18 3.95 10.38
C MET A 133 1.46 3.11 10.50
N THR A 134 2.61 3.77 10.67
CA THR A 134 3.91 3.11 10.85
C THR A 134 3.90 2.17 12.05
N GLN A 135 3.35 2.61 13.19
CA GLN A 135 3.29 1.79 14.40
C GLN A 135 2.31 0.61 14.28
N LYS A 136 1.09 0.84 13.77
CA LYS A 136 0.06 -0.21 13.66
C LYS A 136 0.46 -1.35 12.72
N HIS A 137 1.23 -1.03 11.69
CA HIS A 137 1.62 -1.99 10.66
C HIS A 137 3.10 -2.38 10.73
N GLU A 138 3.83 -1.92 11.75
CA GLU A 138 5.25 -2.19 11.94
C GLU A 138 6.05 -1.92 10.65
N LEU A 139 5.80 -0.77 10.03
CA LEU A 139 6.40 -0.44 8.74
C LEU A 139 7.89 -0.13 8.92
N GLU A 140 8.73 -0.82 8.16
CA GLU A 140 10.19 -0.67 8.20
C GLU A 140 10.71 0.21 7.03
N PHE A 141 9.80 0.83 6.30
CA PHE A 141 10.07 1.78 5.23
C PHE A 141 9.42 3.14 5.52
N PRO A 142 9.94 4.24 4.95
CA PRO A 142 9.43 5.57 5.26
C PRO A 142 7.98 5.78 4.78
N VAL A 143 7.19 6.45 5.63
CA VAL A 143 5.87 6.99 5.29
C VAL A 143 5.97 8.51 5.34
N LEU A 144 5.76 9.16 4.20
CA LEU A 144 5.91 10.59 4.01
C LEU A 144 4.56 11.30 3.93
N THR A 145 4.53 12.53 4.42
CA THR A 145 3.39 13.44 4.35
C THR A 145 3.55 14.41 3.18
N ASP A 146 2.63 14.36 2.22
CA ASP A 146 2.42 15.34 1.14
C ASP A 146 1.15 16.15 1.45
N HIS A 147 1.16 16.90 2.56
CA HIS A 147 -0.04 17.46 3.19
C HIS A 147 -0.94 18.26 2.23
N ASP A 148 -0.32 19.05 1.37
CA ASP A 148 -1.00 19.93 0.41
C ASP A 148 -1.11 19.32 -0.99
N ASN A 149 -0.78 18.02 -1.15
CA ASN A 149 -0.70 17.32 -2.44
C ASN A 149 0.19 18.01 -3.48
N GLU A 150 1.24 18.71 -3.05
CA GLU A 150 2.13 19.42 -3.97
C GLU A 150 2.89 18.45 -4.86
N PHE A 151 3.33 17.32 -4.31
CA PHE A 151 4.02 16.30 -5.11
C PHE A 151 3.02 15.50 -5.95
N ALA A 152 1.85 15.15 -5.41
CA ALA A 152 0.79 14.53 -6.19
C ALA A 152 0.35 15.40 -7.39
N ARG A 153 0.27 16.73 -7.23
CA ARG A 153 0.00 17.68 -8.33
C ARG A 153 1.08 17.68 -9.41
N GLN A 154 2.35 17.57 -9.03
CA GLN A 154 3.45 17.48 -10.01
C GLN A 154 3.37 16.20 -10.86
N LEU A 155 2.73 15.15 -10.34
CA LEU A 155 2.51 13.89 -11.04
C LEU A 155 1.15 13.84 -11.78
N GLY A 156 0.27 14.82 -11.59
CA GLY A 156 -1.08 14.83 -12.16
C GLY A 156 -2.06 13.83 -11.50
N ILE A 157 -1.85 13.49 -10.22
CA ILE A 157 -2.61 12.45 -9.50
C ILE A 157 -3.42 12.97 -8.31
N GLU A 158 -3.61 14.28 -8.18
CA GLU A 158 -4.15 14.93 -6.97
C GLU A 158 -5.67 14.80 -6.75
N ARG A 159 -6.46 14.36 -7.74
CA ARG A 159 -7.94 14.35 -7.63
C ARG A 159 -8.55 12.96 -7.75
N ASN A 160 -9.08 12.44 -6.64
CA ASN A 160 -9.88 11.21 -6.63
C ASN A 160 -11.38 11.40 -6.97
N GLY A 161 -11.71 12.32 -7.88
CA GLY A 161 -13.03 12.41 -8.51
C GLY A 161 -14.24 12.81 -7.63
N ASP A 162 -14.06 13.19 -6.37
CA ASP A 162 -15.10 13.84 -5.56
C ASP A 162 -14.59 15.12 -4.88
N ASP A 163 -15.51 16.04 -4.56
CA ASP A 163 -15.20 17.37 -4.01
C ASP A 163 -14.84 17.34 -2.50
N SER A 164 -14.61 16.16 -1.92
CA SER A 164 -14.23 16.00 -0.51
C SER A 164 -12.72 15.81 -0.40
N VAL A 165 -12.03 16.77 0.25
CA VAL A 165 -10.60 16.79 0.62
C VAL A 165 -9.69 16.09 -0.39
N GLU A 166 -8.95 16.88 -1.20
CA GLU A 166 -7.94 16.42 -2.17
C GLU A 166 -7.13 15.23 -1.61
N VAL A 167 -7.50 14.02 -1.99
CA VAL A 167 -6.73 12.81 -1.72
C VAL A 167 -6.21 12.32 -3.06
N PRO A 168 -4.95 11.88 -3.12
CA PRO A 168 -4.37 11.46 -4.37
C PRO A 168 -5.11 10.23 -4.89
N ILE A 169 -5.20 10.14 -6.21
CA ILE A 169 -5.53 8.89 -6.88
C ILE A 169 -4.51 7.85 -6.39
N PRO A 170 -4.98 6.71 -5.87
CA PRO A 170 -4.13 5.56 -5.59
C PRO A 170 -3.17 5.25 -6.73
N ALA A 171 -1.88 5.35 -6.45
CA ALA A 171 -0.84 5.14 -7.44
C ALA A 171 0.33 4.35 -6.88
N THR A 172 0.98 3.58 -7.73
CA THR A 172 2.27 2.94 -7.43
C THR A 172 3.19 3.13 -8.62
N LEU A 173 4.37 3.71 -8.37
CA LEU A 173 5.38 4.01 -9.38
C LEU A 173 6.65 3.23 -9.08
N LEU A 174 7.26 2.68 -10.12
CA LEU A 174 8.65 2.24 -10.06
C LEU A 174 9.52 3.21 -10.86
N VAL A 175 10.54 3.73 -10.21
CA VAL A 175 11.53 4.66 -10.77
C VAL A 175 12.88 3.97 -10.75
N ASP A 176 13.59 3.93 -11.88
CA ASP A 176 14.92 3.34 -11.93
C ASP A 176 16.00 4.28 -11.38
N LYS A 177 17.23 3.78 -11.26
CA LYS A 177 18.39 4.52 -10.76
C LYS A 177 18.75 5.80 -11.55
N ASP A 178 18.28 5.92 -12.79
CA ASP A 178 18.48 7.12 -13.61
C ASP A 178 17.36 8.16 -13.36
N GLY A 179 16.42 7.81 -12.47
CA GLY A 179 15.28 8.61 -12.07
C GLY A 179 14.13 8.57 -13.08
N ILE A 180 14.10 7.56 -13.96
CA ILE A 180 13.06 7.38 -14.97
C ILE A 180 11.94 6.49 -14.45
N VAL A 181 10.70 6.94 -14.58
CA VAL A 181 9.51 6.14 -14.25
C VAL A 181 9.42 4.97 -15.24
N ARG A 182 9.58 3.73 -14.75
CA ARG A 182 9.51 2.51 -15.58
C ARG A 182 8.15 1.85 -15.55
N ASN A 183 7.45 1.94 -14.42
CA ASN A 183 6.10 1.41 -14.27
C ASN A 183 5.23 2.40 -13.49
N LEU A 184 3.96 2.45 -13.87
CA LEU A 184 2.92 3.20 -13.20
C LEU A 184 1.66 2.34 -13.13
N PHE A 185 1.13 2.15 -11.94
CA PHE A 185 -0.24 1.72 -11.73
C PHE A 185 -1.00 2.89 -11.10
N LEU A 186 -2.09 3.31 -11.73
CA LEU A 186 -2.93 4.40 -11.28
C LEU A 186 -4.40 4.00 -11.46
N GLU A 187 -5.17 4.00 -10.38
CA GLU A 187 -6.59 3.63 -10.44
C GLU A 187 -7.45 4.55 -9.54
N PRO A 188 -8.42 5.30 -10.12
CA PRO A 188 -9.38 6.10 -9.34
C PRO A 188 -10.30 5.27 -8.45
N ASP A 189 -10.61 4.04 -8.88
CA ASP A 189 -11.27 3.05 -8.02
C ASP A 189 -10.29 2.57 -6.93
N TYR A 190 -10.39 3.20 -5.75
CA TYR A 190 -9.51 2.95 -4.62
C TYR A 190 -9.56 1.53 -4.04
N TYR A 191 -10.53 0.72 -4.46
CA TYR A 191 -10.61 -0.70 -4.12
C TYR A 191 -9.59 -1.53 -4.90
N LYS A 192 -9.13 -1.07 -6.07
CA LYS A 192 -8.10 -1.78 -6.84
C LYS A 192 -6.71 -1.27 -6.49
N ARG A 193 -5.79 -2.21 -6.37
CA ARG A 193 -4.39 -1.98 -6.02
C ARG A 193 -3.53 -2.95 -6.82
N VAL A 194 -2.34 -2.51 -7.19
CA VAL A 194 -1.34 -3.42 -7.75
C VAL A 194 -0.94 -4.45 -6.68
N GLY A 195 -0.89 -5.72 -7.06
CA GLY A 195 -0.49 -6.79 -6.15
C GLY A 195 1.00 -6.73 -5.83
N SER A 196 1.39 -7.02 -4.57
CA SER A 196 2.79 -6.92 -4.13
C SER A 196 3.76 -7.80 -4.95
N MET A 197 3.30 -8.95 -5.45
CA MET A 197 4.09 -9.82 -6.33
C MET A 197 4.36 -9.19 -7.70
N VAL A 198 3.40 -8.43 -8.24
CA VAL A 198 3.58 -7.71 -9.51
C VAL A 198 4.63 -6.62 -9.33
N VAL A 199 4.53 -5.86 -8.24
CA VAL A 199 5.50 -4.81 -7.88
C VAL A 199 6.90 -5.38 -7.69
N LEU A 200 7.03 -6.53 -7.00
CA LEU A 200 8.30 -7.22 -6.88
C LEU A 200 8.86 -7.61 -8.25
N GLY A 201 8.03 -8.16 -9.13
CA GLY A 201 8.43 -8.51 -10.50
C GLY A 201 8.89 -7.31 -11.33
N TRP A 202 8.36 -6.10 -11.08
CA TRP A 202 8.86 -4.89 -11.72
C TRP A 202 10.30 -4.56 -11.28
N VAL A 203 10.58 -4.62 -9.97
CA VAL A 203 11.93 -4.37 -9.43
C VAL A 203 12.93 -5.41 -9.94
N GLU A 204 12.53 -6.68 -10.03
CA GLU A 204 13.38 -7.76 -10.55
C GLU A 204 13.68 -7.66 -12.06
N ALA A 205 12.95 -6.82 -12.79
CA ALA A 205 13.09 -6.63 -14.23
C ALA A 205 13.93 -5.40 -14.62
N LEU A 206 14.40 -4.60 -13.66
CA LEU A 206 15.33 -3.49 -13.88
C LEU A 206 16.77 -3.98 -14.12
#